data_AF-A0A815V492-F1
#
_entry.id   AF-A0A815V492-F1
#
_cell.length_a   1.000
_cell.length_b   1.000
_cell.length_c   1.000
_cell.angle_alpha   90.00
_cell.angle_beta   90.00
_cell.angle_gamma   90.00
#
_symmetry.space_group_name_H-M   'P 1'
#
loop_
_entity.id
_entity.type
_entity.pdbx_description
1 polymer ?
#
loop_
_entity_poly.entity_id
_entity_poly.type
_entity_poly.pdbx_seq_one_letter_code
_entity_poly.pdbx_strand_id
1 'polypeptide(L)'
;MASKSSVSSGLRQAFDKYSKFGKTHAQLADHNELRIGSAQIQKMMKDCSLINSKYTSQLLDNDIARVLGKLTTGAAEPGAVHYPKGTKTFDIKGFKLLIDRIAESKGVSHDEVLGKINQNEGPSLTNVTEIANKEITDRMTDTSQYTGSHKERFDEEGHGKGKEGRTDDADTTGYVQGFKGGN
;
A
#
# COMPACT_ATOMS: atom_id res chain seq x y z
N MET A 1 13.32 -34.72 2.12
CA MET A 1 13.74 -33.54 1.31
C MET A 1 12.59 -32.60 0.91
N ALA A 2 11.32 -32.88 1.21
CA ALA A 2 10.17 -32.03 0.83
C ALA A 2 9.89 -30.80 1.74
N SER A 3 10.55 -30.68 2.89
CA SER A 3 10.25 -29.62 3.88
C SER A 3 10.81 -28.23 3.49
N LYS A 4 12.04 -28.15 2.96
CA LYS A 4 12.70 -26.86 2.66
C LYS A 4 12.04 -26.04 1.52
N SER A 5 11.41 -26.69 0.55
CA SER A 5 10.75 -25.99 -0.57
C SER A 5 9.43 -25.34 -0.16
N SER A 6 8.62 -26.02 0.65
CA SER A 6 7.33 -25.51 1.15
C SER A 6 7.51 -24.32 2.10
N VAL A 7 8.58 -24.32 2.90
CA VAL A 7 8.88 -23.23 3.84
C VAL A 7 9.33 -21.96 3.09
N SER A 8 10.08 -22.11 1.99
CA SER A 8 10.51 -20.98 1.17
C SER A 8 9.37 -20.36 0.34
N SER A 9 8.39 -21.17 -0.08
CA SER A 9 7.20 -20.65 -0.77
C SER A 9 6.30 -19.83 0.16
N GLY A 10 6.13 -20.26 1.43
CA GLY A 10 5.35 -19.51 2.41
C GLY A 10 5.96 -18.13 2.71
N LEU A 11 7.29 -18.05 2.85
CA LEU A 11 8.01 -16.79 3.04
C LEU A 11 7.75 -15.81 1.90
N ARG A 12 7.74 -16.30 0.66
CA ARG A 12 7.49 -15.46 -0.52
C ARG A 12 6.06 -14.94 -0.58
N GLN A 13 5.08 -15.75 -0.19
CA GLN A 13 3.68 -15.34 -0.13
C GLN A 13 3.47 -14.30 0.98
N ALA A 14 4.05 -14.51 2.16
CA ALA A 14 4.04 -13.52 3.24
C ALA A 14 4.71 -12.22 2.77
N PHE A 15 5.89 -12.30 2.15
CA PHE A 15 6.58 -11.14 1.60
C PHE A 15 5.71 -10.36 0.61
N ASP A 16 5.03 -11.03 -0.31
CA ASP A 16 4.14 -10.37 -1.28
C ASP A 16 2.97 -9.64 -0.59
N LYS A 17 2.26 -10.33 0.32
CA LYS A 17 1.15 -9.76 1.08
C LYS A 17 1.57 -8.50 1.86
N TYR A 18 2.67 -8.60 2.61
CA TYR A 18 3.16 -7.47 3.42
C TYR A 18 3.82 -6.38 2.56
N SER A 19 4.42 -6.71 1.41
CA SER A 19 4.99 -5.70 0.49
C SER A 19 3.92 -4.82 -0.15
N LYS A 20 2.73 -5.38 -0.42
CA LYS A 20 1.55 -4.66 -0.92
C LYS A 20 0.81 -3.88 0.16
N PHE A 21 0.95 -4.30 1.42
CA PHE A 21 0.23 -3.70 2.54
C PHE A 21 0.59 -2.22 2.74
N GLY A 22 -0.44 -1.38 2.74
CA GLY A 22 -0.31 0.07 2.93
C GLY A 22 0.25 0.83 1.71
N LYS A 23 0.37 0.20 0.54
CA LYS A 23 0.77 0.87 -0.70
C LYS A 23 -0.43 1.14 -1.60
N THR A 24 -0.41 2.28 -2.29
CA THR A 24 -1.40 2.60 -3.32
C THR A 24 -1.11 1.82 -4.60
N HIS A 25 -2.12 1.70 -5.47
CA HIS A 25 -1.96 1.03 -6.77
C HIS A 25 -0.87 1.68 -7.63
N ALA A 26 -0.73 3.01 -7.58
CA ALA A 26 0.34 3.75 -8.27
C ALA A 26 1.73 3.34 -7.77
N GLN A 27 1.92 3.31 -6.44
CA GLN A 27 3.19 2.90 -5.81
C GLN A 27 3.59 1.44 -6.10
N LEU A 28 2.61 0.61 -6.47
CA LEU A 28 2.85 -0.77 -6.86
C LEU A 28 3.24 -0.91 -8.34
N ALA A 29 2.84 0.05 -9.18
CA ALA A 29 3.14 0.05 -10.62
C ALA A 29 4.52 0.64 -10.95
N ASP A 30 5.03 1.58 -10.14
CA ASP A 30 6.31 2.25 -10.36
C ASP A 30 7.54 1.34 -10.17
N HIS A 31 7.39 0.20 -9.50
CA HIS A 31 8.48 -0.73 -9.25
C HIS A 31 8.21 -2.08 -9.92
N ASN A 32 9.05 -2.45 -10.90
CA ASN A 32 8.98 -3.73 -11.61
C ASN A 32 9.12 -4.95 -10.68
N GLU A 33 9.69 -4.77 -9.48
CA GLU A 33 9.78 -5.79 -8.44
C GLU A 33 9.23 -5.28 -7.09
N LEU A 34 8.52 -6.15 -6.39
CA LEU A 34 7.95 -5.87 -5.08
C LEU A 34 9.05 -5.71 -4.03
N ARG A 35 9.14 -4.52 -3.44
CA ARG A 35 10.08 -4.22 -2.35
C ARG A 35 9.36 -4.03 -1.02
N ILE A 36 9.91 -4.50 0.09
CA ILE A 36 9.35 -4.31 1.43
C ILE A 36 10.12 -3.23 2.20
N GLY A 37 9.43 -2.32 2.88
CA GLY A 37 10.04 -1.27 3.70
C GLY A 37 10.14 -1.64 5.18
N SER A 38 10.84 -0.82 5.96
CA SER A 38 11.00 -1.02 7.40
C SER A 38 9.66 -1.11 8.15
N ALA A 39 8.68 -0.27 7.80
CA ALA A 39 7.36 -0.29 8.44
C ALA A 39 6.62 -1.61 8.21
N GLN A 40 6.64 -2.13 6.96
CA GLN A 40 6.02 -3.42 6.63
C GLN A 40 6.75 -4.58 7.32
N ILE A 41 8.08 -4.53 7.40
CA ILE A 41 8.88 -5.54 8.13
C ILE A 41 8.53 -5.50 9.62
N GLN A 42 8.49 -4.32 10.24
CA GLN A 42 8.10 -4.17 11.64
C GLN A 42 6.70 -4.74 11.89
N LYS A 43 5.74 -4.46 11.00
CA LYS A 43 4.38 -5.01 11.09
C LYS A 43 4.40 -6.54 11.00
N MET A 44 5.10 -7.11 10.02
CA MET A 44 5.27 -8.57 9.89
C MET A 44 5.88 -9.20 11.14
N MET A 45 6.95 -8.61 11.68
CA MET A 45 7.63 -9.15 12.85
C MET A 45 6.78 -9.07 14.13
N LYS A 46 5.93 -8.04 14.26
CA LYS A 46 4.95 -7.93 15.34
C LYS A 46 3.85 -8.97 15.19
N ASP A 47 3.25 -9.06 14.00
CA ASP A 47 2.14 -9.97 13.73
C ASP A 47 2.59 -11.45 13.85
N CYS A 48 3.83 -11.77 13.49
CA CYS A 48 4.43 -13.11 13.69
C CYS A 48 4.89 -13.38 15.13
N SER A 49 4.66 -12.46 16.08
CA SER A 49 5.15 -12.54 17.46
C SER A 49 6.67 -12.82 17.53
N LEU A 50 7.42 -12.22 16.60
CA LEU A 50 8.87 -12.32 16.52
C LEU A 50 9.56 -11.24 17.35
N ILE A 51 8.88 -10.13 17.63
CA ILE A 51 9.31 -9.11 18.58
C ILE A 51 8.96 -9.55 20.00
N ASN A 52 9.91 -9.45 20.92
CA ASN A 52 9.70 -9.71 22.35
C ASN A 52 10.50 -8.69 23.19
N SER A 53 10.53 -8.87 24.52
CA SER A 53 11.28 -7.98 25.41
C SER A 53 12.80 -8.01 25.19
N LYS A 54 13.34 -9.14 24.71
CA LYS A 54 14.78 -9.32 24.42
C LYS A 54 15.16 -8.84 23.02
N TYR A 55 14.27 -9.06 22.05
CA TYR A 55 14.40 -8.65 20.65
C TYR A 55 13.34 -7.60 20.35
N THR A 56 13.68 -6.35 20.66
CA THR A 56 12.79 -5.19 20.60
C THR A 56 12.70 -4.64 19.17
N SER A 57 11.69 -3.79 18.90
CA SER A 57 11.57 -3.09 17.60
C SER A 57 12.81 -2.27 17.25
N GLN A 58 13.50 -1.71 18.26
CA GLN A 58 14.76 -0.97 18.05
C GLN A 58 15.90 -1.89 17.57
N LEU A 59 15.99 -3.11 18.12
CA LEU A 59 16.98 -4.09 17.65
C LEU A 59 16.67 -4.54 16.22
N LEU A 60 15.39 -4.70 15.89
CA LEU A 60 14.97 -4.96 14.51
C LEU A 60 15.36 -3.83 13.56
N ASP A 61 15.17 -2.57 13.96
CA ASP A 61 15.56 -1.40 13.15
C ASP A 61 17.09 -1.35 12.94
N ASN A 62 17.86 -1.67 13.98
CA ASN A 62 19.31 -1.77 13.90
C ASN A 62 19.77 -2.89 12.95
N ASP A 63 19.13 -4.06 13.01
CA ASP A 63 19.43 -5.16 12.08
C ASP A 63 19.04 -4.81 10.65
N ILE A 64 17.90 -4.16 10.43
CA ILE A 64 17.47 -3.61 9.13
C ILE A 64 18.54 -2.66 8.57
N ALA A 65 18.96 -1.67 9.37
CA ALA A 65 19.96 -0.68 8.96
C ALA A 65 21.31 -1.36 8.67
N ARG A 66 21.70 -2.36 9.46
CA ARG A 66 22.94 -3.10 9.28
C ARG A 66 22.94 -3.92 7.98
N VAL A 67 21.85 -4.62 7.67
CA VAL A 67 21.74 -5.41 6.43
C VAL A 67 21.66 -4.48 5.22
N LEU A 68 20.90 -3.38 5.26
CA LEU A 68 20.92 -2.37 4.19
C LEU A 68 22.31 -1.75 4.01
N GLY A 69 23.00 -1.44 5.11
CA GLY A 69 24.37 -0.95 5.09
C GLY A 69 25.29 -1.92 4.35
N LYS A 70 25.26 -3.21 4.71
CA LYS A 70 26.04 -4.25 4.01
C LYS A 70 25.68 -4.37 2.53
N LEU A 71 24.39 -4.30 2.17
CA LEU A 71 23.94 -4.41 0.78
C LEU A 71 24.24 -3.16 -0.06
N THR A 72 24.56 -2.03 0.57
CA THR A 72 24.91 -0.77 -0.12
C THR A 72 26.40 -0.50 -0.17
N THR A 73 27.18 -1.01 0.78
CA THR A 73 28.64 -0.82 0.84
C THR A 73 29.45 -2.06 0.48
N GLY A 74 28.84 -3.24 0.49
CA GLY A 74 29.48 -4.50 0.11
C GLY A 74 29.93 -4.47 -1.35
N ALA A 75 31.06 -5.13 -1.62
CA ALA A 75 31.56 -5.30 -2.97
C ALA A 75 30.47 -5.90 -3.86
N ALA A 76 30.24 -5.28 -5.02
CA ALA A 76 29.32 -5.77 -6.03
C ALA A 76 29.97 -6.98 -6.72
N GLU A 77 30.06 -8.09 -5.99
CA GLU A 77 30.45 -9.37 -6.55
C GLU A 77 29.42 -9.77 -7.61
N PRO A 78 29.84 -10.29 -8.78
CA PRO A 78 28.92 -10.69 -9.84
C PRO A 78 27.92 -11.74 -9.32
N GLY A 79 26.65 -11.34 -9.16
CA GLY A 79 25.55 -12.16 -8.64
C GLY A 79 25.12 -11.85 -7.20
N ALA A 80 25.86 -11.01 -6.46
CA ALA A 80 25.45 -10.54 -5.15
C ALA A 80 24.35 -9.47 -5.25
N VAL A 81 23.49 -9.41 -4.24
CA VAL A 81 22.45 -8.38 -4.14
C VAL A 81 23.12 -7.09 -3.69
N HIS A 82 23.14 -6.09 -4.57
CA HIS A 82 23.65 -4.75 -4.27
C HIS A 82 22.55 -3.71 -4.43
N TYR A 83 22.45 -2.79 -3.47
CA TYR A 83 21.45 -1.72 -3.48
C TYR A 83 22.09 -0.35 -3.65
N PRO A 84 21.45 0.57 -4.39
CA PRO A 84 21.94 1.94 -4.49
C PRO A 84 21.92 2.62 -3.11
N LYS A 85 22.88 3.52 -2.90
CA LYS A 85 22.95 4.31 -1.65
C LYS A 85 21.63 5.06 -1.43
N GLY A 86 21.14 5.04 -0.19
CA GLY A 86 19.86 5.64 0.18
C GLY A 86 18.64 4.73 0.01
N THR A 87 18.82 3.48 -0.45
CA THR A 87 17.74 2.49 -0.50
C THR A 87 17.25 2.17 0.92
N LYS A 88 15.93 2.28 1.11
CA LYS A 88 15.24 1.99 2.40
C LYS A 88 14.36 0.74 2.35
N THR A 89 14.47 -0.04 1.27
CA THR A 89 13.59 -1.17 0.98
C THR A 89 14.37 -2.40 0.54
N PHE A 90 13.83 -3.58 0.84
CA PHE A 90 14.44 -4.86 0.51
C PHE A 90 13.69 -5.58 -0.60
N ASP A 91 14.43 -6.26 -1.45
CA ASP A 91 13.91 -7.34 -2.29
C ASP A 91 13.85 -8.64 -1.51
N ILE A 92 13.16 -9.63 -2.05
CA ILE A 92 13.06 -10.95 -1.41
C ILE A 92 14.42 -11.58 -1.08
N LYS A 93 15.43 -11.36 -1.93
CA LYS A 93 16.79 -11.89 -1.70
C LYS A 93 17.46 -11.19 -0.50
N GLY A 94 17.35 -9.86 -0.41
CA GLY A 94 17.86 -9.09 0.73
C GLY A 94 17.07 -9.37 2.01
N PHE A 95 15.77 -9.64 1.88
CA PHE A 95 14.92 -10.01 3.01
C PHE A 95 15.31 -11.36 3.61
N LYS A 96 15.71 -12.36 2.81
CA LYS A 96 16.26 -13.63 3.33
C LYS A 96 17.49 -13.41 4.22
N LEU A 97 18.42 -12.56 3.79
CA LEU A 97 19.60 -12.19 4.59
C LEU A 97 19.22 -11.47 5.89
N LEU A 98 18.13 -10.70 5.87
CA LEU A 98 17.59 -10.10 7.08
C LEU A 98 17.02 -11.17 8.03
N ILE A 99 16.32 -12.20 7.53
CA ILE A 99 15.84 -13.31 8.37
C ILE A 99 17.00 -14.05 9.03
N ASP A 100 18.08 -14.33 8.30
CA ASP A 100 19.30 -14.94 8.86
C ASP A 100 19.84 -14.07 10.01
N ARG A 101 19.91 -12.75 9.80
CA ARG A 101 20.40 -11.82 10.82
C ARG A 101 19.47 -11.74 12.04
N ILE A 102 18.16 -11.76 11.84
CA ILE A 102 17.17 -11.77 12.93
C ILE A 102 17.29 -13.06 13.74
N ALA A 103 17.50 -14.20 13.08
CA ALA A 103 17.73 -15.49 13.74
C ALA A 103 18.97 -15.44 14.64
N GLU A 104 20.08 -14.90 14.14
CA GLU A 104 21.31 -14.66 14.92
C GLU A 104 21.07 -13.75 16.13
N SER A 105 20.47 -12.57 15.91
CA SER A 105 20.26 -11.57 16.96
C SER A 105 19.28 -12.05 18.04
N LYS A 106 18.33 -12.90 17.69
CA LYS A 106 17.33 -13.46 18.62
C LYS A 106 17.79 -14.78 19.26
N GLY A 107 18.78 -15.46 18.69
CA GLY A 107 19.26 -16.76 19.17
C GLY A 107 18.26 -17.90 18.94
N VAL A 108 17.43 -17.81 17.90
CA VAL A 108 16.49 -18.87 17.48
C VAL A 108 16.94 -19.47 16.15
N SER A 109 16.51 -20.69 15.85
CA SER A 109 16.84 -21.31 14.56
C SER A 109 16.18 -20.56 13.39
N HIS A 110 16.87 -20.50 12.25
CA HIS A 110 16.33 -19.87 11.04
C HIS A 110 14.98 -20.50 10.62
N ASP A 111 14.84 -21.82 10.76
CA ASP A 111 13.60 -22.55 10.49
C ASP A 111 12.45 -22.17 11.45
N GLU A 112 12.72 -21.86 12.71
CA GLU A 112 11.68 -21.36 13.64
C GLU A 112 11.15 -19.99 13.23
N VAL A 113 12.03 -19.09 12.79
CA VAL A 113 11.62 -17.76 12.30
C VAL A 113 10.74 -17.90 11.07
N LEU A 114 11.14 -18.75 10.12
CA LEU A 114 10.34 -19.04 8.93
C LEU A 114 9.02 -19.74 9.26
N GLY A 115 9.01 -20.67 10.22
CA GLY A 115 7.81 -21.34 10.70
C GLY A 115 6.77 -20.34 11.21
N LYS A 116 7.21 -19.36 12.03
CA LYS A 116 6.33 -18.30 12.53
C LYS A 116 5.81 -17.37 11.44
N ILE A 117 6.64 -17.06 10.44
CA ILE A 117 6.21 -16.25 9.29
C ILE A 117 5.18 -17.01 8.44
N ASN A 118 5.36 -18.32 8.25
CA ASN A 118 4.46 -19.15 7.45
C ASN A 118 3.12 -19.44 8.14
N GLN A 119 3.09 -19.47 9.48
CA GLN A 119 1.86 -19.61 10.26
C GLN A 119 0.99 -18.36 10.22
N ASN A 120 1.53 -17.21 9.80
CA ASN A 120 0.81 -15.95 9.74
C ASN A 120 0.03 -15.84 8.41
N GLU A 121 -1.29 -15.65 8.50
CA GLU A 121 -2.19 -15.61 7.34
C GLU A 121 -2.10 -14.30 6.53
N GLY A 122 -1.45 -13.26 7.06
CA GLY A 122 -1.23 -11.99 6.39
C GLY A 122 -1.30 -10.78 7.32
N PRO A 123 -1.03 -9.58 6.78
CA PRO A 123 -1.10 -8.34 7.55
C PRO A 123 -2.53 -8.09 8.01
N SER A 124 -2.73 -7.97 9.32
CA SER A 124 -4.04 -7.70 9.91
C SER A 124 -4.10 -6.30 10.53
N LEU A 125 -5.24 -5.64 10.43
CA LEU A 125 -5.53 -4.34 11.04
C LEU A 125 -5.94 -4.48 12.52
N THR A 126 -5.24 -5.32 13.28
CA THR A 126 -5.53 -5.53 14.70
C THR A 126 -5.22 -4.27 15.51
N ASN A 127 -6.20 -3.79 16.29
CA ASN A 127 -6.10 -2.58 17.15
C ASN A 127 -5.82 -1.26 16.40
N VAL A 128 -6.23 -1.15 15.14
CA VAL A 128 -6.21 0.14 14.44
C VAL A 128 -7.38 0.98 14.96
N THR A 129 -7.10 2.20 15.39
CA THR A 129 -8.16 3.19 15.66
C THR A 129 -8.95 3.38 14.36
N GLU A 130 -10.23 3.04 14.37
CA GLU A 130 -11.11 3.29 13.24
C GLU A 130 -10.95 4.75 12.83
N ILE A 131 -10.62 4.95 11.55
CA ILE A 131 -10.48 6.29 11.01
C ILE A 131 -11.90 6.85 10.92
N ALA A 132 -12.31 7.62 11.92
CA ALA A 132 -13.60 8.33 11.98
C ALA A 132 -13.68 9.50 10.97
N ASN A 133 -13.08 9.35 9.78
CA ASN A 133 -13.14 10.34 8.73
C ASN A 133 -14.42 10.25 7.91
N LYS A 134 -15.27 9.24 8.14
CA LYS A 134 -16.52 9.06 7.38
C LYS A 134 -17.39 10.31 7.46
N GLU A 135 -17.62 10.85 8.66
CA GLU A 135 -18.45 12.06 8.83
C GLU A 135 -17.86 13.32 8.16
N ILE A 136 -16.54 13.49 8.21
CA ILE A 136 -15.88 14.63 7.55
C ILE A 136 -15.98 14.48 6.03
N THR A 137 -15.76 13.26 5.53
CA THR A 137 -15.80 12.99 4.09
C THR A 137 -17.23 13.11 3.57
N ASP A 138 -18.22 12.56 4.29
CA ASP A 138 -19.65 12.67 3.98
C ASP A 138 -20.07 14.15 3.88
N ARG A 139 -19.64 15.02 4.82
CA ARG A 139 -19.89 16.47 4.73
C ARG A 139 -19.19 17.15 3.56
N MET A 140 -17.99 16.69 3.19
CA MET A 140 -17.24 17.26 2.05
C MET A 140 -17.82 16.80 0.69
N THR A 141 -18.53 15.68 0.64
CA THR A 141 -19.13 15.11 -0.57
C THR A 141 -20.65 15.24 -0.63
N ASP A 142 -21.27 15.93 0.32
CA ASP A 142 -22.72 16.14 0.36
C ASP A 142 -23.16 17.18 -0.68
N THR A 143 -23.72 16.69 -1.78
CA THR A 143 -24.24 17.55 -2.87
C THR A 143 -25.58 18.18 -2.56
N SER A 144 -26.29 17.74 -1.51
CA SER A 144 -27.55 18.35 -1.07
C SER A 144 -27.36 19.79 -0.57
N GLN A 145 -26.15 20.12 -0.10
CA GLN A 145 -25.77 21.45 0.36
C GLN A 145 -25.35 22.38 -0.79
N TYR A 146 -25.28 21.89 -2.03
CA TYR A 146 -24.92 22.72 -3.18
C TYR A 146 -26.07 23.64 -3.56
N THR A 147 -25.74 24.92 -3.80
CA THR A 147 -26.72 25.96 -4.13
C THR A 147 -26.39 26.64 -5.46
N GLY A 148 -27.40 27.28 -6.06
CA GLY A 148 -27.26 27.98 -7.34
C GLY A 148 -26.71 27.08 -8.46
N SER A 149 -25.80 27.63 -9.25
CA SER A 149 -25.22 26.92 -10.41
C SER A 149 -24.38 25.69 -10.07
N HIS A 150 -23.99 25.49 -8.81
CA HIS A 150 -23.30 24.26 -8.40
C HIS A 150 -24.27 23.08 -8.29
N LYS A 151 -25.56 23.33 -7.99
CA LYS A 151 -26.57 22.27 -7.94
C LYS A 151 -26.84 21.66 -9.31
N GLU A 152 -26.80 22.48 -10.36
CA GLU A 152 -27.00 22.00 -11.74
C GLU A 152 -25.83 21.16 -12.25
N ARG A 153 -24.64 21.31 -11.66
CA ARG A 153 -23.41 20.64 -12.13
C ARG A 153 -23.26 19.20 -11.67
N PHE A 154 -23.99 18.77 -10.64
CA PHE A 154 -23.86 17.46 -10.02
C PHE A 154 -25.23 16.77 -9.90
N ASP A 155 -25.22 15.44 -9.89
CA ASP A 155 -26.39 14.64 -9.56
C ASP A 155 -26.51 14.39 -8.04
N GLU A 156 -27.61 13.73 -7.64
CA GLU A 156 -27.90 13.42 -6.23
C GLU A 156 -26.89 12.44 -5.61
N GLU A 157 -26.15 11.71 -6.45
CA GLU A 157 -25.07 10.80 -6.04
C GLU A 157 -23.70 11.49 -5.99
N GLY A 158 -23.61 12.74 -6.45
CA GLY A 158 -22.41 13.56 -6.48
C GLY A 158 -21.51 13.40 -7.69
N HIS A 159 -21.98 12.71 -8.74
CA HIS A 159 -21.30 12.68 -10.02
C HIS A 159 -21.57 13.96 -10.81
N GLY A 160 -20.55 14.45 -11.51
CA GLY A 160 -20.70 15.65 -12.34
C GLY A 160 -21.51 15.37 -13.61
N LYS A 161 -22.56 16.15 -13.86
CA LYS A 161 -23.43 16.10 -15.06
C LYS A 161 -22.76 16.60 -16.34
N GLY A 162 -21.45 16.87 -16.31
CA GLY A 162 -20.68 17.26 -17.50
C GLY A 162 -21.19 18.54 -18.18
N LYS A 163 -21.53 18.43 -19.47
CA LYS A 163 -21.97 19.57 -20.31
C LYS A 163 -23.41 20.00 -19.98
N GLU A 164 -24.28 19.04 -19.71
CA GLU A 164 -25.70 19.27 -19.38
C GLU A 164 -25.83 20.12 -18.12
N GLY A 165 -25.01 19.85 -17.10
CA GLY A 165 -25.01 20.64 -15.87
C GLY A 165 -24.30 22.00 -15.93
N ARG A 166 -23.82 22.41 -17.11
CA ARG A 166 -23.06 23.66 -17.31
C ARG A 166 -23.64 24.58 -18.38
N THR A 167 -24.67 24.13 -19.10
CA THR A 167 -25.24 24.85 -20.23
C THR A 167 -26.73 25.06 -20.00
N ASP A 168 -27.22 26.27 -20.23
CA ASP A 168 -28.65 26.60 -20.17
C ASP A 168 -29.20 26.47 -21.59
N ASP A 169 -29.71 25.28 -21.94
CA ASP A 169 -30.32 25.06 -23.24
C ASP A 169 -31.71 25.71 -23.25
N ALA A 170 -31.77 26.97 -23.69
CA ALA A 170 -33.03 27.69 -23.85
C ALA A 170 -33.89 27.06 -24.95
N ASP A 171 -35.17 26.80 -24.65
CA ASP A 171 -36.13 26.24 -25.59
C ASP A 171 -36.44 27.27 -26.70
N THR A 172 -35.92 27.03 -27.91
CA THR A 172 -36.04 27.95 -29.07
C THR A 172 -37.32 27.76 -29.87
N THR A 173 -38.25 26.91 -29.41
CA THR A 173 -39.47 26.53 -30.13
C THR A 173 -40.55 27.62 -30.22
N GLY A 174 -40.39 28.74 -29.50
CA GLY A 174 -41.39 29.83 -29.44
C GLY A 174 -41.25 30.95 -30.48
N TYR A 175 -40.16 31.01 -31.25
CA TYR A 175 -39.95 32.11 -32.21
C TYR A 175 -40.55 31.80 -33.59
N VAL A 176 -41.83 32.15 -33.78
CA VAL A 176 -42.48 32.11 -35.11
C VAL A 176 -42.19 33.39 -35.89
N GLN A 177 -41.36 33.30 -36.93
CA GLN A 177 -41.18 34.38 -37.91
C GLN A 177 -42.48 34.56 -38.73
N GLY A 178 -43.17 35.68 -38.47
CA GLY A 178 -44.00 36.41 -39.44
C GLY A 178 -45.18 35.67 -40.06
N PHE A 179 -46.39 35.95 -39.57
CA PHE A 179 -47.65 35.58 -40.21
C PHE A 179 -47.72 36.17 -41.64
N LYS A 180 -47.62 35.31 -42.67
CA LYS A 180 -47.94 35.65 -44.07
C LYS A 180 -49.36 35.18 -44.38
N GLY A 181 -50.37 35.97 -44.00
CA GLY A 181 -51.70 35.93 -44.62
C GLY A 181 -51.93 37.30 -45.26
N GLY A 182 -52.38 37.46 -46.51
CA GLY A 182 -53.15 36.56 -47.36
C GLY A 182 -54.35 37.36 -47.89
N ASN A 183 -54.08 38.28 -48.84
CA ASN A 183 -54.94 38.78 -49.93
C ASN A 183 -54.27 39.96 -50.63
#